data_AF-A0A7V0W0D8-F1
#
_entry.id   AF-A0A7V0W0D8-F1
#
_cell.length_a   1.000
_cell.length_b   1.000
_cell.length_c   1.000
_cell.angle_alpha   90.00
_cell.angle_beta   90.00
_cell.angle_gamma   90.00
#
_symmetry.space_group_name_H-M   'P 1'
#
loop_
_entity.id
_entity.type
_entity.pdbx_description
1 polymer ?
#
loop_
_entity_poly.entity_id
_entity_poly.type
_entity_poly.pdbx_seq_one_letter_code
_entity_poly.pdbx_strand_id
1 'polypeptide(L)'
;VAVLVCDVMGHGPQAAMITGIVKTFFIQLVRYYPNPDDLLFQMNNRFCNLMSESNLQIFITAFCLVINTQKEVVTCASAGHPNPFIIKSHGSHFEEFKVEPGPALGMVPETLYQNQKLAIEDGDMMFLFTDGLLELKNEDGIQFGEKEIYNTIQNNMHLSPEGFVEAILDFANIFANGMYTEDDVTLIAFRYNNAKIEKQFSLI
;
A
#
# COMPACT_ATOMS: atom_id res chain seq x y z
N VAL A 1 2.58 13.56 7.68
CA VAL A 1 3.34 12.78 6.68
C VAL A 1 2.34 12.09 5.76
N ALA A 2 2.59 12.04 4.45
CA ALA A 2 1.71 11.33 3.50
C ALA A 2 2.45 10.13 2.89
N VAL A 3 1.73 9.04 2.67
CA VAL A 3 2.21 7.82 2.01
C VAL A 3 1.17 7.42 0.97
N LEU A 4 1.64 7.03 -0.20
CA LEU A 4 0.85 6.44 -1.27
C LEU A 4 1.53 5.12 -1.66
N VAL A 5 0.76 4.05 -1.67
CA VAL A 5 1.13 2.76 -2.24
C VAL A 5 0.17 2.51 -3.38
N CYS A 6 0.68 2.03 -4.50
CA CYS A 6 -0.15 1.76 -5.66
C CYS A 6 0.46 0.65 -6.49
N ASP A 7 -0.42 -0.06 -7.19
CA ASP A 7 -0.04 -1.00 -8.23
C ASP A 7 -0.72 -0.60 -9.55
N VAL A 8 0.03 -0.69 -10.65
CA VAL A 8 -0.40 -0.26 -11.99
C VAL A 8 -0.63 -1.50 -12.82
N MET A 9 -1.84 -1.65 -13.38
CA MET A 9 -2.14 -2.82 -14.22
C MET A 9 -1.14 -2.97 -15.37
N GLY A 10 -0.58 -4.19 -15.46
CA GLY A 10 0.32 -4.62 -16.51
C GLY A 10 1.79 -4.45 -16.13
N HIS A 11 2.70 -4.90 -16.99
CA HIS A 11 4.13 -4.91 -16.71
C HIS A 11 4.93 -4.18 -17.80
N GLY A 12 6.22 -3.93 -17.52
CA GLY A 12 7.17 -3.40 -18.49
C GLY A 12 7.11 -1.88 -18.70
N PRO A 13 7.59 -1.37 -19.86
CA PRO A 13 7.83 0.06 -20.05
C PRO A 13 6.60 0.96 -19.89
N GLN A 14 5.42 0.43 -20.24
CA GLN A 14 4.17 1.16 -20.15
C GLN A 14 3.75 1.36 -18.68
N ALA A 15 3.76 0.30 -17.87
CA ALA A 15 3.47 0.37 -16.44
C ALA A 15 4.48 1.27 -15.70
N ALA A 16 5.76 1.19 -16.05
CA ALA A 16 6.80 2.07 -15.51
C ALA A 16 6.56 3.55 -15.84
N MET A 17 6.12 3.86 -17.07
CA MET A 17 5.76 5.22 -17.46
C MET A 17 4.58 5.75 -16.64
N ILE A 18 3.51 4.95 -16.49
CA ILE A 18 2.34 5.32 -15.69
C ILE A 18 2.73 5.51 -14.23
N THR A 19 3.59 4.65 -13.66
CA THR A 19 4.12 4.81 -12.29
C THR A 19 4.85 6.16 -12.11
N GLY A 20 5.62 6.59 -13.12
CA GLY A 20 6.23 7.92 -13.14
C GLY A 20 5.20 9.06 -13.13
N ILE A 21 4.09 8.90 -13.85
CA ILE A 21 2.97 9.86 -13.86
C ILE A 21 2.26 9.87 -12.50
N VAL A 22 1.99 8.70 -11.89
CA VAL A 22 1.43 8.59 -10.54
C VAL A 22 2.25 9.38 -9.54
N LYS A 23 3.57 9.12 -9.51
CA LYS A 23 4.50 9.83 -8.62
C LYS A 23 4.44 11.34 -8.84
N THR A 24 4.38 11.78 -10.10
CA THR A 24 4.29 13.20 -10.46
C THR A 24 3.00 13.82 -9.94
N PHE A 25 1.85 13.19 -10.19
CA PHE A 25 0.55 13.66 -9.71
C PHE A 25 0.49 13.69 -8.19
N PHE A 26 0.96 12.66 -7.52
CA PHE A 26 1.00 12.60 -6.06
C PHE A 26 1.80 13.76 -5.46
N ILE A 27 3.04 13.98 -5.92
CA ILE A 27 3.91 15.05 -5.41
C ILE A 27 3.30 16.44 -5.64
N GLN A 28 2.64 16.64 -6.77
CA GLN A 28 1.97 17.91 -7.08
C GLN A 28 0.72 18.15 -6.24
N LEU A 29 -0.10 17.12 -6.04
CA LEU A 29 -1.43 17.24 -5.45
C LEU A 29 -1.42 17.18 -3.93
N VAL A 30 -0.54 16.37 -3.32
CA VAL A 30 -0.54 16.11 -1.86
C VAL A 30 -0.37 17.36 -1.00
N ARG A 31 0.19 18.44 -1.56
CA ARG A 31 0.34 19.74 -0.88
C ARG A 31 -0.94 20.55 -0.83
N TYR A 32 -1.83 20.36 -1.80
CA TYR A 32 -3.10 21.09 -1.91
C TYR A 32 -4.27 20.30 -1.33
N TYR A 33 -4.18 18.97 -1.39
CA TYR A 33 -5.22 18.04 -0.96
C TYR A 33 -4.65 17.15 0.16
N PRO A 34 -4.67 17.62 1.43
CA PRO A 34 -4.08 16.90 2.55
C PRO A 34 -4.95 15.75 3.07
N ASN A 35 -6.19 15.61 2.59
CA ASN A 35 -7.06 14.49 2.93
C ASN A 35 -6.98 13.43 1.81
N PRO A 36 -6.82 12.13 2.16
CA PRO A 36 -6.69 11.04 1.19
C PRO A 36 -7.84 10.93 0.20
N ASP A 37 -9.09 11.06 0.64
CA ASP A 37 -10.29 11.03 -0.22
C ASP A 37 -10.23 12.03 -1.38
N ASP A 38 -9.97 13.31 -1.08
CA ASP A 38 -9.88 14.38 -2.07
C ASP A 38 -8.64 14.21 -2.95
N LEU A 39 -7.51 13.79 -2.36
CA LEU A 39 -6.30 13.50 -3.13
C LEU A 39 -6.55 12.39 -4.18
N LEU A 40 -7.18 11.29 -3.77
CA LEU A 40 -7.52 10.19 -4.67
C LEU A 40 -8.57 10.61 -5.70
N PHE A 41 -9.57 11.43 -5.32
CA PHE A 41 -10.54 12.01 -6.26
C PHE A 41 -9.84 12.79 -7.37
N GLN A 42 -8.90 13.68 -7.01
CA GLN A 42 -8.17 14.50 -7.97
C GLN A 42 -7.24 13.68 -8.86
N MET A 43 -6.57 12.67 -8.29
CA MET A 43 -5.73 11.75 -9.05
C MET A 43 -6.58 10.92 -10.03
N ASN A 44 -7.70 10.38 -9.57
CA ASN A 44 -8.62 9.58 -10.39
C ASN A 44 -9.12 10.36 -11.61
N ASN A 45 -9.61 11.59 -11.42
CA ASN A 45 -10.10 12.41 -12.53
C ASN A 45 -9.01 12.72 -13.57
N ARG A 46 -7.78 12.98 -13.12
CA ARG A 46 -6.65 13.18 -14.05
C ARG A 46 -6.32 11.91 -14.83
N PHE A 47 -6.38 10.74 -14.18
CA PHE A 47 -6.16 9.48 -14.86
C PHE A 47 -7.29 9.13 -15.82
N CYS A 48 -8.56 9.31 -15.45
CA CYS A 48 -9.69 9.07 -16.36
C CYS A 48 -9.55 9.92 -17.64
N ASN A 49 -9.18 11.20 -17.51
CA ASN A 49 -8.94 12.06 -18.67
C ASN A 49 -7.76 11.55 -19.52
N LEU A 50 -6.62 11.22 -18.89
CA LEU A 50 -5.44 10.69 -19.59
C LEU A 50 -5.74 9.39 -20.35
N MET A 51 -6.46 8.46 -19.71
CA MET A 51 -6.82 7.17 -20.32
C MET A 51 -7.78 7.36 -21.50
N SER A 52 -8.75 8.27 -21.35
CA SER A 52 -9.70 8.62 -22.42
C SER A 52 -9.00 9.26 -23.62
N GLU A 53 -8.06 10.18 -23.41
CA GLU A 53 -7.34 10.86 -24.49
C GLU A 53 -6.35 9.93 -25.21
N SER A 54 -5.77 8.98 -24.47
CA SER A 54 -4.73 8.08 -24.98
C SER A 54 -5.26 6.72 -25.46
N ASN A 55 -6.57 6.48 -25.34
CA ASN A 55 -7.22 5.18 -25.58
C ASN A 55 -6.52 4.02 -24.85
N LEU A 56 -6.05 4.29 -23.63
CA LEU A 56 -5.37 3.32 -22.77
C LEU A 56 -6.39 2.63 -21.87
N GLN A 57 -6.29 1.31 -21.77
CA GLN A 57 -7.04 0.53 -20.79
C GLN A 57 -6.08 0.15 -19.66
N ILE A 58 -5.81 1.10 -18.77
CA ILE A 58 -4.98 0.90 -17.57
C ILE A 58 -5.78 1.39 -16.37
N PHE A 59 -5.74 0.64 -15.28
CA PHE A 59 -6.20 1.08 -13.98
C PHE A 59 -5.06 0.97 -12.97
N ILE A 60 -5.20 1.68 -11.87
CA ILE A 60 -4.16 1.78 -10.83
C ILE A 60 -4.85 1.55 -9.49
N THR A 61 -4.53 0.45 -8.82
CA THR A 61 -4.96 0.29 -7.43
C THR A 61 -4.13 1.22 -6.57
N ALA A 62 -4.73 1.87 -5.57
CA ALA A 62 -3.97 2.74 -4.67
C ALA A 62 -4.51 2.74 -3.24
N PHE A 63 -3.61 2.76 -2.27
CA PHE A 63 -3.90 3.06 -0.88
C PHE A 63 -3.15 4.33 -0.46
N CYS A 64 -3.90 5.33 -0.01
CA CYS A 64 -3.31 6.58 0.47
C CYS A 64 -3.57 6.74 1.95
N LEU A 65 -2.53 7.15 2.70
CA LEU A 65 -2.67 7.56 4.09
C LEU A 65 -1.94 8.86 4.38
N VAL A 66 -2.50 9.61 5.32
CA VAL A 66 -1.93 10.83 5.87
C VAL A 66 -1.93 10.74 7.38
N ILE A 67 -0.74 10.85 7.97
CA ILE A 67 -0.50 10.81 9.40
C ILE A 67 -0.42 12.25 9.91
N ASN A 68 -1.36 12.61 10.78
CA ASN A 68 -1.32 13.83 11.55
C ASN A 68 -0.67 13.56 12.90
N THR A 69 0.62 13.86 13.01
CA THR A 69 1.43 13.60 14.22
C THR A 69 1.07 14.51 15.39
N GLN A 70 0.39 15.64 15.16
CA GLN A 70 -0.07 16.52 16.24
C GLN A 70 -1.37 16.00 16.86
N LYS A 71 -2.18 15.28 16.07
CA LYS A 71 -3.47 14.74 16.49
C LYS A 71 -3.42 13.23 16.76
N GLU A 72 -2.29 12.59 16.51
CA GLU A 72 -2.11 11.13 16.66
C GLU A 72 -3.18 10.34 15.90
N VAL A 73 -3.48 10.80 14.67
CA VAL A 73 -4.51 10.20 13.81
C VAL A 73 -3.94 9.92 12.43
N VAL A 74 -4.17 8.71 11.95
CA VAL A 74 -4.02 8.33 10.54
C VAL A 74 -5.37 8.49 9.87
N THR A 75 -5.39 9.18 8.74
CA THR A 75 -6.53 9.21 7.82
C THR A 75 -6.11 8.48 6.56
N CYS A 76 -6.99 7.66 5.98
CA CYS A 76 -6.69 6.85 4.80
C CYS A 76 -7.89 6.74 3.87
N ALA A 77 -7.63 6.39 2.62
CA ALA A 77 -8.63 6.04 1.63
C ALA A 77 -8.05 4.98 0.67
N SER A 78 -8.89 4.10 0.15
CA SER A 78 -8.49 3.02 -0.78
C SER A 78 -9.21 3.15 -2.12
N ALA A 79 -8.45 2.97 -3.20
CA ALA A 79 -8.89 2.80 -4.57
C ALA A 79 -8.53 1.38 -5.02
N GLY A 80 -9.25 0.39 -4.49
CA GLY A 80 -9.12 -1.02 -4.87
C GLY A 80 -7.82 -1.72 -4.44
N HIS A 81 -7.01 -1.12 -3.57
CA HIS A 81 -5.74 -1.70 -3.13
C HIS A 81 -5.90 -2.52 -1.85
N PRO A 82 -5.02 -3.52 -1.58
CA PRO A 82 -5.03 -4.27 -0.34
C PRO A 82 -5.02 -3.39 0.92
N ASN A 83 -5.75 -3.80 1.94
CA ASN A 83 -5.76 -3.11 3.23
C ASN A 83 -4.43 -3.32 3.95
N PRO A 84 -3.93 -2.30 4.67
CA PRO A 84 -2.73 -2.44 5.45
C PRO A 84 -3.01 -3.15 6.77
N PHE A 85 -1.95 -3.66 7.40
CA PHE A 85 -2.00 -4.14 8.78
C PHE A 85 -1.49 -3.06 9.74
N ILE A 86 -2.10 -3.00 10.92
CA ILE A 86 -1.60 -2.23 12.05
C ILE A 86 -1.15 -3.21 13.11
N ILE A 87 0.09 -3.05 13.57
CA ILE A 87 0.71 -3.83 14.61
C ILE A 87 0.85 -2.93 15.83
N LYS A 88 0.14 -3.30 16.90
CA LYS A 88 0.06 -2.52 18.12
C LYS A 88 1.32 -2.70 18.96
N SER A 89 1.92 -1.60 19.40
CA SER A 89 3.10 -1.62 20.26
C SER A 89 2.84 -2.28 21.61
N HIS A 90 1.60 -2.18 22.08
CA HIS A 90 1.13 -2.75 23.33
C HIS A 90 0.18 -3.92 23.08
N GLY A 91 0.45 -5.07 23.72
CA GLY A 91 -0.48 -6.21 23.75
C GLY A 91 -0.22 -7.32 22.73
N SER A 92 0.90 -7.30 22.00
CA SER A 92 1.27 -8.33 21.02
C SER A 92 0.12 -8.69 20.07
N HIS A 93 -0.51 -7.66 19.52
CA HIS A 93 -1.70 -7.78 18.70
C HIS A 93 -1.53 -7.00 17.40
N PHE A 94 -2.13 -7.49 16.33
CA PHE A 94 -2.22 -6.82 15.05
C PHE A 94 -3.60 -7.06 14.45
N GLU A 95 -4.02 -6.14 13.60
CA GLU A 95 -5.29 -6.22 12.88
C GLU A 95 -5.15 -5.67 11.46
N GLU A 96 -5.96 -6.20 10.56
CA GLU A 96 -6.15 -5.61 9.25
C GLU A 96 -6.96 -4.32 9.39
N PHE A 97 -6.42 -3.21 8.90
CA PHE A 97 -7.12 -1.94 8.93
C PHE A 97 -8.04 -1.83 7.71
N LYS A 98 -9.26 -2.34 7.88
CA LYS A 98 -10.24 -2.41 6.80
C LYS A 98 -10.71 -1.03 6.39
N VAL A 99 -10.45 -0.67 5.14
CA VAL A 99 -10.98 0.53 4.49
C VAL A 99 -11.88 0.08 3.34
N GLU A 100 -13.10 0.61 3.30
CA GLU A 100 -14.02 0.32 2.19
C GLU A 100 -13.39 0.80 0.86
N PRO A 101 -13.16 -0.10 -0.11
CA PRO A 101 -12.49 0.27 -1.34
C PRO A 101 -13.43 0.99 -2.30
N GLY A 102 -12.97 2.12 -2.83
CA GLY A 102 -13.53 2.68 -4.07
C GLY A 102 -12.96 1.97 -5.32
N PRO A 103 -13.52 2.25 -6.51
CA PRO A 103 -12.93 1.83 -7.79
C PRO A 103 -11.45 2.23 -7.93
N ALA A 104 -10.66 1.40 -8.61
CA ALA A 104 -9.28 1.73 -8.94
C ALA A 104 -9.19 3.02 -9.77
N LEU A 105 -8.09 3.75 -9.62
CA LEU A 105 -7.91 5.04 -10.28
C LEU A 105 -7.91 4.86 -11.81
N GLY A 106 -8.56 5.80 -12.51
CA GLY A 106 -8.67 5.80 -13.96
C GLY A 106 -9.87 5.02 -14.51
N MET A 107 -10.60 4.27 -13.66
CA MET A 107 -11.73 3.46 -14.12
C MET A 107 -13.05 4.23 -14.24
N VAL A 108 -13.41 4.98 -13.20
CA VAL A 108 -14.73 5.64 -13.10
C VAL A 108 -14.51 7.12 -12.76
N PRO A 109 -14.83 8.06 -13.67
CA PRO A 109 -14.65 9.48 -13.40
C PRO A 109 -15.56 9.94 -12.25
N GLU A 110 -15.15 11.01 -11.56
CA GLU A 110 -15.89 11.63 -10.46
C GLU A 110 -16.17 10.69 -9.26
N THR A 111 -15.39 9.61 -9.12
CA THR A 111 -15.49 8.68 -7.97
C THR A 111 -15.14 9.36 -6.66
N LEU A 112 -16.09 9.38 -5.72
CA LEU A 112 -15.88 9.85 -4.36
C LEU A 112 -15.32 8.72 -3.49
N TYR A 113 -14.08 8.87 -3.07
CA TYR A 113 -13.45 7.97 -2.09
C TYR A 113 -13.84 8.35 -0.66
N GLN A 114 -13.79 7.40 0.25
CA GLN A 114 -14.16 7.62 1.65
C GLN A 114 -12.94 7.61 2.56
N ASN A 115 -12.85 8.61 3.43
CA ASN A 115 -11.83 8.64 4.46
C ASN A 115 -12.22 7.71 5.61
N GLN A 116 -11.27 6.89 6.03
CA GLN A 116 -11.32 6.19 7.31
C GLN A 116 -10.20 6.69 8.22
N LYS A 117 -10.51 6.77 9.51
CA LYS A 117 -9.59 7.30 10.52
C LYS A 117 -9.30 6.25 11.58
N LEU A 118 -8.06 6.28 12.05
CA LEU A 118 -7.59 5.46 13.15
C LEU A 118 -6.69 6.31 14.05
N ALA A 119 -6.83 6.13 15.36
CA ALA A 119 -5.88 6.63 16.33
C ALA A 119 -4.59 5.79 16.25
N ILE A 120 -3.44 6.44 16.27
CA ILE A 120 -2.13 5.78 16.26
C ILE A 120 -1.36 6.13 17.53
N GLU A 121 -0.78 5.12 18.16
CA GLU A 121 -0.04 5.27 19.41
C GLU A 121 1.46 5.11 19.18
N ASP A 122 2.25 5.67 20.10
CA ASP A 122 3.70 5.55 20.07
C ASP A 122 4.15 4.08 20.00
N GLY A 123 5.06 3.80 19.07
CA GLY A 123 5.55 2.47 18.75
C GLY A 123 4.67 1.65 17.80
N ASP A 124 3.44 2.07 17.48
CA ASP A 124 2.59 1.34 16.53
C ASP A 124 3.27 1.28 15.16
N MET A 125 3.16 0.13 14.50
CA MET A 125 3.73 -0.09 13.19
C MET A 125 2.64 -0.33 12.16
N MET A 126 2.71 0.33 11.01
CA MET A 126 1.86 0.05 9.87
C MET A 126 2.65 -0.73 8.83
N PHE A 127 2.01 -1.73 8.25
CA PHE A 127 2.53 -2.55 7.17
C PHE A 127 1.59 -2.48 5.96
N LEU A 128 2.12 -2.06 4.82
CA LEU A 128 1.43 -1.97 3.53
C LEU A 128 2.18 -2.82 2.52
N PHE A 129 1.44 -3.39 1.58
CA PHE A 129 1.99 -4.28 0.56
C PHE A 129 1.14 -4.22 -0.71
N THR A 130 1.74 -4.55 -1.86
CA THR A 130 1.01 -4.82 -3.10
C THR A 130 0.52 -6.27 -3.13
N ASP A 131 -0.51 -6.53 -3.92
CA ASP A 131 -1.08 -7.86 -4.18
C ASP A 131 -0.09 -8.84 -4.81
N GLY A 132 0.97 -8.38 -5.48
CA GLY A 132 2.09 -9.25 -5.87
C GLY A 132 2.63 -10.13 -4.73
N LEU A 133 2.58 -9.68 -3.47
CA LEU A 133 2.91 -10.53 -2.31
C LEU A 133 1.88 -11.64 -2.10
N LEU A 134 0.59 -11.34 -2.20
CA LEU A 134 -0.50 -12.30 -2.03
C LEU A 134 -0.50 -13.33 -3.17
N GLU A 135 -0.19 -12.88 -4.38
CA GLU A 135 -0.26 -13.68 -5.60
C GLU A 135 0.96 -14.56 -5.84
N LEU A 136 2.06 -14.33 -5.11
CA LEU A 136 3.26 -15.16 -5.15
C LEU A 136 2.92 -16.64 -4.94
N LYS A 137 3.42 -17.53 -5.80
CA LYS A 137 3.12 -18.97 -5.75
C LYS A 137 4.33 -19.80 -5.38
N ASN A 138 4.09 -20.89 -4.65
CA ASN A 138 5.07 -21.95 -4.47
C ASN A 138 5.07 -22.95 -5.65
N GLU A 139 5.93 -23.96 -5.59
CA GLU A 139 6.06 -25.01 -6.63
C GLU A 139 4.76 -25.80 -6.87
N ASP A 140 3.91 -25.92 -5.84
CA ASP A 140 2.60 -26.57 -5.94
C ASP A 140 1.51 -25.66 -6.57
N GLY A 141 1.86 -24.42 -6.93
CA GLY A 141 0.94 -23.41 -7.46
C GLY A 141 0.03 -22.78 -6.40
N ILE A 142 0.33 -22.98 -5.12
CA ILE A 142 -0.42 -22.41 -3.99
C ILE A 142 0.07 -20.97 -3.77
N GLN A 143 -0.87 -20.03 -3.73
CA GLN A 143 -0.60 -18.63 -3.44
C GLN A 143 -0.16 -18.42 -1.99
N PHE A 144 0.72 -17.45 -1.76
CA PHE A 144 1.14 -17.00 -0.44
C PHE A 144 -0.09 -16.54 0.34
N GLY A 145 -0.91 -15.66 -0.23
CA GLY A 145 -2.23 -15.33 0.32
C GLY A 145 -2.21 -14.74 1.74
N GLU A 146 -3.41 -14.56 2.31
CA GLU A 146 -3.57 -13.87 3.59
C GLU A 146 -3.00 -14.68 4.76
N LYS A 147 -3.22 -15.99 4.80
CA LYS A 147 -2.85 -16.82 5.95
C LYS A 147 -1.34 -16.76 6.21
N GLU A 148 -0.53 -16.78 5.16
CA GLU A 148 0.92 -16.73 5.23
C GLU A 148 1.39 -15.33 5.66
N ILE A 149 0.72 -14.25 5.23
CA ILE A 149 0.94 -12.90 5.76
C ILE A 149 0.67 -12.86 7.27
N TYR A 150 -0.49 -13.33 7.72
CA TYR A 150 -0.86 -13.33 9.14
C TYR A 150 0.16 -14.10 9.99
N ASN A 151 0.59 -15.27 9.55
CA ASN A 151 1.62 -16.06 10.23
C ASN A 151 2.95 -15.30 10.31
N THR A 152 3.32 -14.62 9.24
CA THR A 152 4.58 -13.88 9.19
C THR A 152 4.54 -12.66 10.11
N ILE A 153 3.42 -11.93 10.12
CA ILE A 153 3.22 -10.81 11.05
C ILE A 153 3.33 -11.30 12.49
N GLN A 154 2.60 -12.36 12.83
CA GLN A 154 2.56 -12.89 14.20
C GLN A 154 3.94 -13.28 14.72
N ASN A 155 4.80 -13.87 13.88
CA ASN A 155 6.13 -14.31 14.28
C ASN A 155 7.16 -13.15 14.34
N ASN A 156 6.93 -12.06 13.61
CA ASN A 156 7.93 -11.02 13.39
C ASN A 156 7.54 -9.62 13.89
N MET A 157 6.34 -9.43 14.44
CA MET A 157 5.82 -8.13 14.91
C MET A 157 6.69 -7.41 15.96
N HIS A 158 7.63 -8.12 16.60
CA HIS A 158 8.56 -7.56 17.58
C HIS A 158 9.81 -6.91 16.97
N LEU A 159 10.08 -7.15 15.68
CA LEU A 159 11.25 -6.62 14.95
C LEU A 159 11.11 -5.12 14.66
N SER A 160 12.21 -4.46 14.26
CA SER A 160 12.13 -3.11 13.67
C SER A 160 11.42 -3.16 12.31
N PRO A 161 10.92 -2.03 11.76
CA PRO A 161 10.33 -2.01 10.42
C PRO A 161 11.22 -2.64 9.35
N GLU A 162 12.53 -2.42 9.43
CA GLU A 162 13.52 -2.98 8.50
C GLU A 162 13.59 -4.50 8.64
N GLY A 163 13.87 -5.00 9.84
CA GLY A 163 13.96 -6.44 10.09
C GLY A 163 12.65 -7.17 9.83
N PHE A 164 11.52 -6.50 10.02
CA PHE A 164 10.19 -7.01 9.71
C PHE A 164 9.99 -7.19 8.20
N VAL A 165 10.34 -6.18 7.39
CA VAL A 165 10.27 -6.28 5.92
C VAL A 165 11.22 -7.37 5.42
N GLU A 166 12.46 -7.42 5.92
CA GLU A 166 13.43 -8.47 5.58
C GLU A 166 12.89 -9.86 5.91
N ALA A 167 12.30 -10.05 7.09
CA ALA A 167 11.72 -11.34 7.49
C ALA A 167 10.56 -11.78 6.58
N ILE A 168 9.71 -10.85 6.11
CA ILE A 168 8.65 -11.15 5.15
C ILE A 168 9.25 -11.57 3.81
N LEU A 169 10.25 -10.85 3.31
CA LEU A 169 10.89 -11.17 2.04
C LEU A 169 11.61 -12.52 2.08
N ASP A 170 12.35 -12.81 3.15
CA ASP A 170 13.02 -14.08 3.34
C ASP A 170 12.01 -15.23 3.37
N PHE A 171 10.91 -15.07 4.12
CA PHE A 171 9.86 -16.08 4.16
C PHE A 171 9.14 -16.25 2.82
N ALA A 172 8.85 -15.16 2.10
CA ALA A 172 8.28 -15.20 0.76
C ALA A 172 9.18 -15.93 -0.23
N ASN A 173 10.50 -15.66 -0.20
CA ASN A 173 11.49 -16.35 -1.03
C ASN A 173 11.58 -17.85 -0.70
N ILE A 174 11.58 -18.21 0.58
CA ILE A 174 11.57 -19.62 1.02
C ILE A 174 10.28 -20.30 0.59
N PHE A 175 9.13 -19.64 0.75
CA PHE A 175 7.83 -20.16 0.35
C PHE A 175 7.75 -20.41 -1.16
N ALA A 176 8.24 -19.45 -1.96
CA ALA A 176 8.28 -19.58 -3.40
C ALA A 176 9.18 -20.74 -3.87
N ASN A 177 10.20 -21.09 -3.08
CA ASN A 177 11.14 -22.19 -3.35
C ASN A 177 11.73 -22.14 -4.78
N GLY A 178 12.19 -20.96 -5.21
CA GLY A 178 12.76 -20.75 -6.55
C GLY A 178 11.74 -20.47 -7.64
N MET A 179 10.44 -20.42 -7.32
CA MET A 179 9.43 -19.81 -8.16
C MET A 179 9.57 -18.28 -8.13
N TYR A 180 9.22 -17.64 -9.25
CA TYR A 180 9.19 -16.19 -9.37
C TYR A 180 7.75 -15.73 -9.56
N THR A 181 7.43 -14.56 -9.02
CA THR A 181 6.23 -13.83 -9.39
C THR A 181 6.46 -13.09 -10.71
N GLU A 182 5.43 -12.99 -11.55
CA GLU A 182 5.44 -12.14 -12.74
C GLU A 182 5.05 -10.69 -12.42
N ASP A 183 4.61 -10.44 -11.18
CA ASP A 183 4.09 -9.17 -10.69
C ASP A 183 5.03 -8.53 -9.64
N ASP A 184 5.01 -7.21 -9.55
CA ASP A 184 5.92 -6.43 -8.71
C ASP A 184 5.53 -6.52 -7.21
N VAL A 185 6.48 -6.90 -6.35
CA VAL A 185 6.24 -6.96 -4.90
C VAL A 185 6.77 -5.69 -4.24
N THR A 186 5.86 -4.87 -3.71
CA THR A 186 6.22 -3.70 -2.90
C THR A 186 5.85 -3.93 -1.45
N LEU A 187 6.81 -3.80 -0.53
CA LEU A 187 6.57 -3.84 0.92
C LEU A 187 6.96 -2.51 1.57
N ILE A 188 6.10 -2.02 2.46
CA ILE A 188 6.32 -0.79 3.21
C ILE A 188 5.97 -1.04 4.67
N ALA A 189 6.94 -0.91 5.55
CA ALA A 189 6.70 -0.87 6.98
C ALA A 189 7.18 0.47 7.55
N PHE A 190 6.39 1.04 8.45
CA PHE A 190 6.85 2.19 9.22
C PHE A 190 6.33 2.18 10.64
N ARG A 191 7.18 2.64 11.56
CA ARG A 191 6.83 2.80 12.98
C ARG A 191 6.55 4.26 13.30
N TYR A 192 5.43 4.51 13.95
CA TYR A 192 5.14 5.80 14.54
C TYR A 192 5.89 5.94 15.86
N ASN A 193 6.89 6.83 15.90
CA ASN A 193 7.49 7.26 17.15
C ASN A 193 7.13 8.75 17.33
N ASN A 194 6.80 9.17 18.55
CA ASN A 194 6.38 10.54 18.90
C ASN A 194 7.35 11.66 18.43
N ALA A 195 8.56 11.31 18.02
CA ALA A 195 9.55 12.21 17.44
C ALA A 195 9.85 11.99 15.93
N LYS A 196 9.62 10.79 15.37
CA LYS A 196 10.09 10.39 14.03
C LYS A 196 9.28 9.23 13.45
N ILE A 197 9.27 9.12 12.12
CA ILE A 197 8.81 7.91 11.43
C ILE A 197 10.03 7.18 10.87
N GLU A 198 10.25 5.96 11.33
CA GLU A 198 11.23 5.03 10.77
C GLU A 198 10.55 4.23 9.65
N LYS A 199 11.21 4.08 8.49
CA LYS A 199 10.58 3.56 7.27
C LYS A 199 11.54 2.66 6.51
N GLN A 200 11.03 1.52 6.05
CA GLN A 200 11.70 0.67 5.07
C GLN A 200 10.79 0.45 3.85
N PHE A 201 11.39 0.44 2.66
CA PHE A 201 10.75 0.17 1.39
C PHE A 201 11.56 -0.90 0.65
N SER A 202 10.89 -1.93 0.15
CA SER A 202 11.52 -2.95 -0.70
C SER A 202 10.65 -3.24 -1.91
N LEU A 203 11.31 -3.38 -3.06
CA LEU A 203 10.75 -3.77 -4.35
C LEU A 203 11.50 -5.01 -4.81
N ILE A 204 10.78 -6.08 -5.16
CA ILE A 204 11.34 -7.31 -5.78
C ILE A 204 10.63 -7.55 -7.10
#